data_AF-A0AAV2JZY0-F1
#
_entry.id   AF-A0AAV2JZY0-F1
#
_cell.length_a   1.000
_cell.length_b   1.000
_cell.length_c   1.000
_cell.angle_alpha   90.00
_cell.angle_beta   90.00
_cell.angle_gamma   90.00
#
_symmetry.space_group_name_H-M   'P 1'
#
loop_
_entity.id
_entity.type
_entity.pdbx_description
1 polymer ?
#
loop_
_entity_poly.entity_id
_entity_poly.type
_entity_poly.pdbx_seq_one_letter_code
_entity_poly.pdbx_strand_id
1 'polypeptide(L)'
;MSCETTYTEDTDASINCNETAKWCEVLKQQPFSACHLVVDPEPYISACSSSLCRYPSVDGFNCDLLEAYSRACSMHRVQVEDWRTQTKCAETHATCQEMYCSEHEFCGEKHNGWESGCLCRAIFASKYRATNTFGGPTRCRGLGATLTMATCLLEERGVDYNTLHMNDQSCVGRVDNVTHMVTFSFDEINTCGSVVKSNGSNIIYENSIKTQNSSNFGIITRHEDAQVQLSCHIEQPDTQSVGSGSKTDMEIEVDQRLYLELAADGLDEKLLSLVLDSCWATPEPSPKSSLKYGIVEEGLSVDLSFSMFQFTSRSGNVYLHCQATLCVNEEGPCAPKCDNVFRRRRSVSH
;
A
#
# COMPACT_ATOMS: atom_id res chain seq x y z
N MET A 1 -16.90 11.64 19.17
CA MET A 1 -16.87 10.16 19.21
C MET A 1 -18.25 9.66 19.61
N SER A 2 -18.92 8.88 18.76
CA SER A 2 -20.19 8.21 19.10
C SER A 2 -19.91 6.88 19.80
N CYS A 3 -20.62 6.60 20.90
CA CYS A 3 -20.44 5.45 21.77
C CYS A 3 -21.05 4.14 21.23
N GLU A 4 -20.79 3.76 19.97
CA GLU A 4 -21.43 2.57 19.37
C GLU A 4 -20.49 1.57 18.70
N THR A 5 -19.18 1.69 18.88
CA THR A 5 -18.23 0.69 18.36
C THR A 5 -17.50 0.01 19.52
N THR A 6 -18.02 -1.16 19.94
CA THR A 6 -17.28 -2.09 20.78
C THR A 6 -16.32 -2.90 19.90
N TYR A 7 -15.03 -2.55 19.95
CA TYR A 7 -13.99 -3.33 19.29
C TYR A 7 -13.57 -4.49 20.19
N THR A 8 -13.73 -5.72 19.68
CA THR A 8 -13.10 -6.91 20.25
C THR A 8 -11.70 -7.06 19.65
N GLU A 9 -10.71 -6.35 20.20
CA GLU A 9 -9.29 -6.62 19.89
C GLU A 9 -8.74 -7.72 20.82
N ASP A 10 -7.81 -8.51 20.30
CA ASP A 10 -7.13 -9.60 20.99
C ASP A 10 -6.19 -9.10 22.11
N THR A 11 -6.13 -9.85 23.20
CA THR A 11 -5.27 -9.59 24.36
C THR A 11 -3.82 -9.93 24.06
N ASP A 12 -2.86 -9.06 24.42
CA ASP A 12 -1.43 -9.36 24.34
C ASP A 12 -1.07 -10.46 25.36
N ALA A 13 -0.76 -11.66 24.85
CA ALA A 13 -0.45 -12.84 25.65
C ALA A 13 0.87 -12.73 26.46
N SER A 14 1.67 -11.68 26.25
CA SER A 14 2.88 -11.41 27.02
C SER A 14 2.61 -10.67 28.35
N ILE A 15 1.41 -10.15 28.56
CA ILE A 15 1.05 -9.36 29.74
C ILE A 15 0.56 -10.26 30.88
N ASN A 16 1.22 -10.17 32.04
CA ASN A 16 0.75 -10.83 33.25
C ASN A 16 -0.40 -10.05 33.90
N CYS A 17 -1.63 -10.29 33.43
CA CYS A 17 -2.83 -9.61 33.92
C CYS A 17 -3.04 -9.71 35.45
N ASN A 18 -2.56 -10.77 36.09
CA ASN A 18 -2.67 -10.90 37.55
C ASN A 18 -1.77 -9.90 38.29
N GLU A 19 -0.58 -9.62 37.78
CA GLU A 19 0.33 -8.64 38.38
C GLU A 19 -0.15 -7.21 38.14
N THR A 20 -0.68 -6.90 36.96
CA THR A 20 -1.25 -5.58 36.63
C THR A 20 -2.54 -5.29 37.39
N ALA A 21 -3.44 -6.26 37.51
CA ALA A 21 -4.62 -6.12 38.36
C ALA A 21 -4.24 -5.87 39.83
N LYS A 22 -3.21 -6.58 40.33
CA LYS A 22 -2.70 -6.37 41.69
C LYS A 22 -2.08 -4.98 41.88
N TRP A 23 -1.44 -4.43 40.85
CA TRP A 23 -0.90 -3.06 40.92
C TRP A 23 -2.02 -2.01 41.01
N CYS A 24 -3.10 -2.17 40.25
CA CYS A 24 -4.25 -1.25 40.27
C CYS A 24 -4.94 -1.12 41.65
N GLU A 25 -4.81 -2.13 42.51
CA GLU A 25 -5.29 -2.11 43.90
C GLU A 25 -4.59 -1.06 44.78
N VAL A 26 -3.55 -0.38 44.28
CA VAL A 26 -2.95 0.78 44.95
C VAL A 26 -3.96 1.91 45.18
N LEU A 27 -5.00 2.01 44.34
CA LEU A 27 -6.11 2.97 44.53
C LEU A 27 -6.93 2.71 45.80
N LYS A 28 -6.89 1.49 46.38
CA LYS A 28 -7.51 1.18 47.68
C LYS A 28 -6.62 1.54 48.88
N GLN A 29 -5.37 1.92 48.64
CA GLN A 29 -4.36 2.14 49.68
C GLN A 29 -4.12 3.63 49.91
N GLN A 30 -3.29 3.97 50.90
CA GLN A 30 -2.76 5.33 50.99
C GLN A 30 -1.86 5.61 49.78
N PRO A 31 -1.87 6.85 49.25
CA PRO A 31 -2.54 8.05 49.78
C PRO A 31 -3.98 8.27 49.25
N PHE A 32 -4.46 7.42 48.34
CA PHE A 32 -5.76 7.57 47.68
C PHE A 32 -6.98 7.38 48.61
N SER A 33 -6.77 6.78 49.79
CA SER A 33 -7.84 6.53 50.75
C SER A 33 -8.59 7.76 51.25
N ALA A 34 -7.95 8.94 51.24
CA ALA A 34 -8.61 10.19 51.58
C ALA A 34 -9.80 10.54 50.64
N CYS A 35 -9.78 10.00 49.43
CA CYS A 35 -10.77 10.28 48.39
C CYS A 35 -11.95 9.30 48.37
N HIS A 36 -11.83 8.13 49.00
CA HIS A 36 -12.87 7.07 48.96
C HIS A 36 -14.24 7.52 49.49
N LEU A 37 -14.28 8.56 50.32
CA LEU A 37 -15.52 9.13 50.84
C LEU A 37 -16.31 9.93 49.79
N VAL A 38 -15.66 10.41 48.74
CA VAL A 38 -16.25 11.31 47.73
C VAL A 38 -16.24 10.72 46.32
N VAL A 39 -15.30 9.82 46.03
CA VAL A 39 -15.23 9.09 44.75
C VAL A 39 -15.03 7.61 45.07
N ASP A 40 -15.86 6.75 44.50
CA ASP A 40 -15.70 5.30 44.59
C ASP A 40 -14.49 4.86 43.73
N PRO A 41 -13.47 4.19 44.31
CA PRO A 41 -12.30 3.74 43.55
C PRO A 41 -12.59 2.56 42.61
N GLU A 42 -13.66 1.78 42.82
CA GLU A 42 -13.85 0.50 42.12
C GLU A 42 -13.95 0.63 40.58
N PRO A 43 -14.68 1.61 40.01
CA PRO A 43 -14.70 1.83 38.56
C PRO A 43 -13.31 2.14 37.98
N TYR A 44 -12.47 2.85 38.72
CA TYR A 44 -11.12 3.21 38.30
C TYR A 44 -10.16 2.02 38.40
N ILE A 45 -10.32 1.17 39.41
CA ILE A 45 -9.56 -0.08 39.55
C ILE A 45 -9.91 -1.04 38.41
N SER A 46 -11.20 -1.17 38.08
CA SER A 46 -11.66 -1.99 36.96
C SER A 46 -11.12 -1.47 35.63
N ALA A 47 -11.20 -0.15 35.39
CA ALA A 47 -10.66 0.48 34.18
C ALA A 47 -9.14 0.31 34.10
N CYS A 48 -8.42 0.50 35.21
CA CYS A 48 -6.98 0.28 35.30
C CYS A 48 -6.61 -1.16 34.97
N SER A 49 -7.26 -2.13 35.63
CA SER A 49 -6.95 -3.56 35.46
C SER A 49 -7.25 -4.02 34.05
N SER A 50 -8.40 -3.62 33.50
CA SER A 50 -8.76 -3.94 32.12
C SER A 50 -7.84 -3.28 31.11
N SER A 51 -7.40 -2.05 31.35
CA SER A 51 -6.50 -1.33 30.45
C SER A 51 -5.10 -1.92 30.49
N LEU A 52 -4.53 -2.15 31.67
CA LEU A 52 -3.18 -2.69 31.83
C LEU A 52 -3.08 -4.19 31.50
N CYS A 53 -4.18 -4.93 31.51
CA CYS A 53 -4.24 -6.31 31.00
C CYS A 53 -4.26 -6.37 29.46
N ARG A 54 -4.64 -5.28 28.81
CA ARG A 54 -4.75 -5.19 27.34
C ARG A 54 -3.58 -4.44 26.71
N TYR A 55 -3.06 -3.44 27.40
CA TYR A 55 -2.00 -2.54 26.93
C TYR A 55 -0.79 -2.63 27.87
N PRO A 56 0.43 -2.82 27.35
CA PRO A 56 1.63 -2.83 28.19
C PRO A 56 1.84 -1.46 28.84
N SER A 57 2.31 -1.46 30.09
CA SER A 57 2.62 -0.25 30.87
C SER A 57 3.92 0.41 30.39
N VAL A 58 3.94 0.90 29.15
CA VAL A 58 5.01 1.75 28.62
C VAL A 58 4.72 3.23 28.89
N ASP A 59 5.76 4.06 28.89
CA ASP A 59 5.65 5.53 28.84
C ASP A 59 4.79 6.19 29.94
N GLY A 60 4.65 5.53 31.10
CA GLY A 60 3.88 6.05 32.23
C GLY A 60 2.36 5.84 32.13
N PHE A 61 1.87 5.01 31.22
CA PHE A 61 0.43 4.75 31.04
C PHE A 61 -0.30 4.32 32.33
N ASN A 62 0.36 3.53 33.18
CA ASN A 62 -0.16 3.15 34.48
C ASN A 62 -0.36 4.36 35.41
N CYS A 63 0.56 5.33 35.37
CA CYS A 63 0.46 6.57 36.13
C CYS A 63 -0.66 7.48 35.63
N ASP A 64 -0.94 7.51 34.34
CA ASP A 64 -2.09 8.25 33.78
C ASP A 64 -3.43 7.72 34.31
N LEU A 65 -3.53 6.41 34.57
CA LEU A 65 -4.72 5.81 35.17
C LEU A 65 -4.90 6.26 36.62
N LEU A 66 -3.82 6.43 37.38
CA LEU A 66 -3.86 6.99 38.74
C LEU A 66 -4.14 8.49 38.72
N GLU A 67 -3.60 9.22 37.74
CA GLU A 67 -3.86 10.64 37.50
C GLU A 67 -5.35 10.90 37.32
N ALA A 68 -6.05 10.06 36.55
CA ALA A 68 -7.48 10.18 36.33
C ALA A 68 -8.28 10.11 37.65
N TYR A 69 -7.91 9.20 38.55
CA TYR A 69 -8.54 9.12 39.88
C TYR A 69 -8.17 10.31 40.76
N SER A 70 -6.88 10.69 40.81
CA SER A 70 -6.41 11.86 41.55
C SER A 70 -7.15 13.14 41.13
N ARG A 71 -7.35 13.35 39.82
CA ARG A 71 -8.12 14.48 39.29
C ARG A 71 -9.58 14.45 39.70
N ALA A 72 -10.22 13.28 39.71
CA ALA A 72 -11.60 13.15 40.18
C ALA A 72 -11.72 13.55 41.66
N CYS A 73 -10.76 13.17 42.49
CA CYS A 73 -10.66 13.62 43.88
C CYS A 73 -10.55 15.15 43.98
N SER A 74 -9.68 15.76 43.17
CA SER A 74 -9.49 17.21 43.16
C SER A 74 -10.76 17.98 42.75
N MET A 75 -11.60 17.42 41.86
CA MET A 75 -12.92 18.01 41.53
C MET A 75 -13.87 18.06 42.74
N HIS A 76 -13.72 17.14 43.68
CA HIS A 76 -14.42 17.14 44.98
C HIS A 76 -13.64 17.85 46.09
N ARG A 77 -12.61 18.65 45.74
CA ARG A 77 -11.73 19.40 46.65
C ARG A 77 -10.94 18.54 47.63
N VAL A 78 -10.75 17.26 47.32
CA VAL A 78 -9.85 16.37 48.04
C VAL A 78 -8.56 16.28 47.26
N GLN A 79 -7.48 16.84 47.79
CA GLN A 79 -6.15 16.70 47.20
C GLN A 79 -5.51 15.42 47.72
N VAL A 80 -5.08 14.56 46.80
CA VAL A 80 -4.28 13.39 47.14
C VAL A 80 -2.82 13.85 47.09
N GLU A 81 -2.18 14.01 48.24
CA GLU A 81 -0.79 14.45 48.33
C GLU A 81 0.19 13.26 48.17
N ASP A 82 1.39 13.52 47.67
CA ASP A 82 2.53 12.59 47.58
C ASP A 82 2.29 11.26 46.84
N TRP A 83 1.16 11.09 46.14
CA TRP A 83 0.84 9.83 45.47
C TRP A 83 1.80 9.50 44.34
N ARG A 84 2.31 10.50 43.62
CA ARG A 84 3.27 10.29 42.54
C ARG A 84 4.58 9.71 43.06
N THR A 85 5.13 10.28 44.14
CA THR A 85 6.34 9.80 44.81
C THR A 85 6.16 8.37 45.35
N GLN A 86 5.02 8.07 45.98
CA GLN A 86 4.75 6.76 46.57
C GLN A 86 4.52 5.66 45.53
N THR A 87 3.97 6.02 44.37
CA THR A 87 3.70 5.09 43.27
C THR A 87 4.80 5.04 42.21
N LYS A 88 5.90 5.78 42.43
CA LYS A 88 7.02 5.94 41.49
C LYS A 88 6.58 6.49 40.12
N CYS A 89 5.55 7.32 40.12
CA CYS A 89 5.11 8.07 38.95
C CYS A 89 5.90 9.37 38.87
N ALA A 90 6.43 9.69 37.68
CA ALA A 90 7.03 10.99 37.43
C ALA A 90 5.94 12.08 37.40
N GLU A 91 6.27 13.31 37.79
CA GLU A 91 5.40 14.45 37.52
C GLU A 91 5.33 14.65 36.00
N THR A 92 4.16 14.39 35.42
CA THR A 92 3.90 14.68 34.01
C THR A 92 3.43 16.13 33.90
N HIS A 93 4.28 16.97 33.33
CA HIS A 93 3.99 18.34 32.94
C HIS A 93 3.35 18.42 31.53
N ALA A 94 3.12 17.29 30.88
CA ALA A 94 2.50 17.24 29.56
C ALA A 94 1.15 17.99 29.55
N THR A 95 1.12 19.14 28.88
CA THR A 95 -0.07 19.97 28.76
C THR A 95 -0.83 19.57 27.50
N CYS A 96 -1.65 18.53 27.61
CA CYS A 96 -2.41 17.96 26.49
C CYS A 96 -3.78 18.62 26.26
N GLN A 97 -4.08 19.74 26.93
CA GLN A 97 -5.42 20.33 26.98
C GLN A 97 -5.99 20.76 25.60
N GLU A 98 -5.14 21.01 24.61
CA GLU A 98 -5.56 21.44 23.26
C GLU A 98 -4.95 20.58 22.13
N MET A 99 -4.23 19.51 22.46
CA MET A 99 -3.52 18.71 21.45
C MET A 99 -4.39 17.54 20.96
N TYR A 100 -4.70 17.55 19.67
CA TYR A 100 -5.40 16.44 19.02
C TYR A 100 -4.38 15.43 18.50
N CYS A 101 -4.44 14.19 19.00
CA CYS A 101 -3.66 13.08 18.48
C CYS A 101 -4.58 12.12 17.73
N SER A 102 -4.03 11.46 16.71
CA SER A 102 -4.78 10.47 15.94
C SER A 102 -5.13 9.24 16.79
N GLU A 103 -5.98 8.35 16.27
CA GLU A 103 -6.39 7.11 16.95
C GLU A 103 -5.18 6.26 17.38
N HIS A 104 -4.10 6.29 16.61
CA HIS A 104 -2.92 5.46 16.81
C HIS A 104 -1.87 6.10 17.73
N GLU A 105 -2.18 7.28 18.26
CA GLU A 105 -1.28 8.09 19.07
C GLU A 105 -1.90 8.44 20.42
N PHE A 106 -1.06 8.86 21.34
CA PHE A 106 -1.46 9.47 22.61
C PHE A 106 -0.62 10.72 22.85
N CYS A 107 -1.17 11.67 23.60
CA CYS A 107 -0.41 12.85 23.99
C CYS A 107 0.45 12.53 25.20
N GLY A 108 1.74 12.87 25.14
CA GLY A 108 2.69 12.70 26.22
C GLY A 108 3.89 13.64 26.08
N GLU A 109 4.89 13.49 26.94
CA GLU A 109 6.13 14.27 26.87
C GLU A 109 7.08 13.69 25.81
N LYS A 110 7.59 14.54 24.91
CA LYS A 110 8.66 14.15 23.98
C LYS A 110 9.98 13.99 24.73
N HIS A 111 10.97 13.34 24.11
CA HIS A 111 12.28 13.03 24.69
C HIS A 111 13.09 14.22 25.25
N ASN A 112 12.72 15.45 24.93
CA ASN A 112 13.31 16.67 25.49
C ASN A 112 12.71 17.10 26.85
N GLY A 113 11.68 16.41 27.36
CA GLY A 113 11.09 16.60 28.69
C GLY A 113 10.37 17.94 28.92
N TRP A 114 10.31 18.78 27.89
CA TRP A 114 9.73 20.14 27.97
C TRP A 114 8.62 20.38 26.95
N GLU A 115 8.48 19.50 25.95
CA GLU A 115 7.47 19.63 24.90
C GLU A 115 6.48 18.47 24.96
N SER A 116 5.19 18.80 24.97
CA SER A 116 4.13 17.81 24.79
C SER A 116 3.94 17.53 23.30
N GLY A 117 3.65 16.30 22.95
CA GLY A 117 3.40 15.90 21.56
C GLY A 117 2.65 14.58 21.45
N CYS A 118 2.25 14.26 20.23
CA CYS A 118 1.66 12.96 19.92
C CYS A 118 2.77 11.91 19.79
N LEU A 119 2.66 10.85 20.58
CA LEU A 119 3.55 9.69 20.64
C LEU A 119 2.81 8.46 20.11
N CYS A 120 3.51 7.50 19.49
CA CYS A 120 2.83 6.30 18.99
C CYS A 120 2.35 5.44 20.15
N ARG A 121 1.11 4.95 20.07
CA ARG A 121 0.64 3.88 20.96
C ARG A 121 1.48 2.62 20.75
N ALA A 122 1.93 1.99 21.83
CA ALA A 122 2.78 0.80 21.76
C ALA A 122 2.19 -0.36 20.96
N ILE A 123 0.88 -0.61 21.01
CA ILE A 123 0.24 -1.69 20.23
C ILE A 123 0.23 -1.38 18.73
N PHE A 124 0.00 -0.12 18.37
CA PHE A 124 0.10 0.29 16.99
C PHE A 124 1.55 0.16 16.51
N ALA A 125 2.50 0.66 17.30
CA ALA A 125 3.91 0.66 16.98
C ALA A 125 4.54 -0.75 16.94
N SER A 126 4.09 -1.68 17.79
CA SER A 126 4.67 -3.03 17.89
C SER A 126 4.63 -3.80 16.57
N LYS A 127 3.56 -3.59 15.77
CA LYS A 127 3.39 -4.17 14.43
C LYS A 127 4.52 -3.81 13.47
N TYR A 128 5.09 -2.61 13.63
CA TYR A 128 6.09 -2.05 12.72
C TYR A 128 7.50 -2.09 13.30
N ARG A 129 7.63 -1.99 14.64
CA ARG A 129 8.91 -2.10 15.35
C ARG A 129 9.56 -3.47 15.11
N ALA A 130 8.77 -4.55 15.07
CA ALA A 130 9.27 -5.90 14.82
C ALA A 130 9.97 -6.05 13.46
N THR A 131 9.47 -5.34 12.43
CA THR A 131 10.02 -5.36 11.07
C THR A 131 10.90 -4.14 10.75
N ASN A 132 11.18 -3.29 11.74
CA ASN A 132 11.89 -2.04 11.57
C ASN A 132 11.30 -1.13 10.47
N THR A 133 9.97 -1.14 10.32
CA THR A 133 9.25 -0.32 9.33
C THR A 133 8.58 0.88 9.98
N PHE A 134 8.12 1.82 9.17
CA PHE A 134 7.39 3.03 9.61
C PHE A 134 5.90 2.99 9.28
N GLY A 135 5.41 1.89 8.71
CA GLY A 135 4.04 1.77 8.23
C GLY A 135 3.78 0.47 7.47
N GLY A 136 2.65 0.44 6.78
CA GLY A 136 2.23 -0.72 5.99
C GLY A 136 3.13 -0.99 4.77
N PRO A 137 2.95 -2.14 4.11
CA PRO A 137 3.70 -2.47 2.91
C PRO A 137 3.33 -1.54 1.74
N THR A 138 4.25 -1.41 0.78
CA THR A 138 4.02 -0.70 -0.48
C THR A 138 2.85 -1.33 -1.24
N ARG A 139 1.89 -0.51 -1.66
CA ARG A 139 0.76 -0.92 -2.51
C ARG A 139 1.06 -0.57 -3.96
N CYS A 140 1.08 -1.58 -4.82
CA CYS A 140 1.35 -1.44 -6.25
C CYS A 140 0.06 -1.35 -7.07
N ARG A 141 0.01 -0.46 -8.05
CA ARG A 141 -1.10 -0.33 -9.00
C ARG A 141 -0.60 0.13 -10.36
N GLY A 142 -0.75 -0.70 -11.39
CA GLY A 142 -0.18 -0.41 -12.71
C GLY A 142 1.33 -0.21 -12.59
N LEU A 143 1.87 0.82 -13.26
CA LEU A 143 3.28 1.21 -13.11
C LEU A 143 3.54 2.19 -11.94
N GLY A 144 2.59 2.31 -11.02
CA GLY A 144 2.66 3.19 -9.86
C GLY A 144 2.74 2.44 -8.53
N ALA A 145 3.21 3.15 -7.50
CA ALA A 145 3.29 2.64 -6.14
C ALA A 145 2.81 3.68 -5.13
N THR A 146 2.29 3.22 -4.00
CA THR A 146 1.89 4.04 -2.86
C THR A 146 2.42 3.44 -1.57
N LEU A 147 3.08 4.26 -0.76
CA LEU A 147 3.53 3.90 0.59
C LEU A 147 2.97 4.91 1.60
N THR A 148 2.42 4.40 2.69
CA THR A 148 1.89 5.20 3.80
C THR A 148 2.63 4.85 5.09
N MET A 149 3.14 5.87 5.76
CA MET A 149 3.91 5.75 7.01
C MET A 149 3.25 6.58 8.12
N ALA A 150 3.36 6.13 9.36
CA ALA A 150 2.87 6.88 10.51
C ALA A 150 3.90 7.94 10.91
N THR A 151 3.46 9.18 11.14
CA THR A 151 4.36 10.28 11.49
C THR A 151 5.02 10.07 12.84
N CYS A 152 4.29 9.55 13.84
CA CYS A 152 4.86 9.26 15.15
C CYS A 152 6.02 8.24 15.08
N LEU A 153 5.99 7.25 14.17
CA LEU A 153 7.06 6.25 14.03
C LEU A 153 8.32 6.85 13.40
N LEU A 154 8.15 7.83 12.51
CA LEU A 154 9.25 8.59 11.93
C LEU A 154 9.88 9.50 12.99
N GLU A 155 9.06 10.22 13.76
CA GLU A 155 9.51 11.09 14.84
C GLU A 155 10.24 10.34 15.97
N GLU A 156 9.79 9.14 16.34
CA GLU A 156 10.48 8.26 17.30
C GLU A 156 11.92 7.93 16.88
N ARG A 157 12.20 7.94 15.56
CA ARG A 157 13.55 7.76 15.01
C ARG A 157 14.25 9.08 14.66
N GLY A 158 13.72 10.22 15.08
CA GLY A 158 14.31 11.53 14.80
C GLY A 158 14.21 11.98 13.35
N VAL A 159 13.32 11.36 12.55
CA VAL A 159 13.10 11.68 11.15
C VAL A 159 12.00 12.73 11.01
N ASP A 160 12.34 13.91 10.51
CA ASP A 160 11.34 14.93 10.16
C ASP A 160 10.70 14.60 8.80
N TYR A 161 9.46 14.14 8.83
CA TYR A 161 8.71 13.75 7.63
C TYR A 161 8.49 14.90 6.65
N ASN A 162 8.57 16.17 7.07
CA ASN A 162 8.43 17.34 6.19
C ASN A 162 9.63 17.50 5.25
N THR A 163 10.76 16.91 5.61
CA THR A 163 12.00 16.97 4.83
C THR A 163 12.13 15.81 3.85
N LEU A 164 11.21 14.85 3.89
CA LEU A 164 11.25 13.65 3.06
C LEU A 164 10.73 13.93 1.64
N HIS A 165 11.43 13.40 0.66
CA HIS A 165 11.05 13.49 -0.75
C HIS A 165 11.48 12.23 -1.52
N MET A 166 10.86 11.99 -2.67
CA MET A 166 11.26 10.90 -3.58
C MET A 166 12.55 11.23 -4.35
N ASN A 167 12.91 10.43 -5.36
CA ASN A 167 14.05 10.73 -6.23
C ASN A 167 13.96 12.14 -6.84
N ASP A 168 12.76 12.54 -7.27
CA ASP A 168 12.43 13.93 -7.58
C ASP A 168 12.14 14.72 -6.29
N GLN A 169 12.85 15.82 -6.07
CA GLN A 169 12.71 16.69 -4.89
C GLN A 169 11.35 17.40 -4.82
N SER A 170 10.67 17.59 -5.95
CA SER A 170 9.33 18.18 -5.97
C SER A 170 8.25 17.22 -5.45
N CYS A 171 8.55 15.92 -5.42
CA CYS A 171 7.65 14.89 -4.94
C CYS A 171 7.81 14.66 -3.44
N VAL A 172 7.06 15.45 -2.67
CA VAL A 172 6.99 15.39 -1.20
C VAL A 172 5.80 14.57 -0.70
N GLY A 173 5.86 14.12 0.55
CA GLY A 173 4.79 13.36 1.19
C GLY A 173 3.55 14.20 1.45
N ARG A 174 2.37 13.59 1.32
CA ARG A 174 1.08 14.18 1.69
C ARG A 174 0.68 13.69 3.07
N VAL A 175 0.55 14.62 4.02
CA VAL A 175 0.13 14.31 5.39
C VAL A 175 -1.39 14.38 5.50
N ASP A 176 -1.98 13.35 6.09
CA ASP A 176 -3.36 13.35 6.54
C ASP A 176 -3.43 13.86 7.98
N ASN A 177 -4.05 15.02 8.18
CA ASN A 177 -4.14 15.69 9.49
C ASN A 177 -5.12 15.02 10.46
N VAL A 178 -5.90 14.02 10.03
CA VAL A 178 -6.80 13.26 10.91
C VAL A 178 -6.12 11.98 11.39
N THR A 179 -5.50 11.25 10.46
CA THR A 179 -4.86 9.97 10.80
C THR A 179 -3.39 10.11 11.19
N HIS A 180 -2.80 11.31 11.02
CA HIS A 180 -1.37 11.58 11.21
C HIS A 180 -0.49 10.57 10.46
N MET A 181 -0.82 10.36 9.19
CA MET A 181 -0.06 9.48 8.29
C MET A 181 0.44 10.27 7.09
N VAL A 182 1.67 10.00 6.68
CA VAL A 182 2.27 10.58 5.49
C VAL A 182 2.27 9.57 4.35
N THR A 183 1.78 9.97 3.18
CA THR A 183 1.66 9.12 2.01
C THR A 183 2.50 9.65 0.86
N PHE A 184 3.25 8.73 0.26
CA PHE A 184 4.11 8.94 -0.90
C PHE A 184 3.58 8.07 -2.04
N SER A 185 3.33 8.68 -3.21
CA SER A 185 2.81 7.98 -4.38
C SER A 185 3.40 8.50 -5.67
N PHE A 186 3.60 7.61 -6.64
CA PHE A 186 3.93 7.95 -8.02
C PHE A 186 3.15 7.04 -8.97
N ASP A 187 2.99 7.48 -10.21
CA ASP A 187 2.26 6.77 -11.25
C ASP A 187 2.90 6.95 -12.64
N GLU A 188 2.19 6.53 -13.69
CA GLU A 188 2.63 6.60 -15.09
C GLU A 188 2.80 8.03 -15.62
N ILE A 189 2.12 9.02 -15.01
CA ILE A 189 2.15 10.42 -15.43
C ILE A 189 3.18 11.18 -14.58
N ASN A 190 3.11 11.00 -13.26
CA ASN A 190 3.97 11.62 -12.28
C ASN A 190 4.91 10.57 -11.69
N THR A 191 5.98 10.27 -12.42
CA THR A 191 6.93 9.21 -12.08
C THR A 191 7.80 9.52 -10.86
N CYS A 192 7.92 10.81 -10.47
CA CYS A 192 8.70 11.25 -9.32
C CYS A 192 10.15 10.73 -9.30
N GLY A 193 10.74 10.58 -10.48
CA GLY A 193 12.10 10.03 -10.65
C GLY A 193 12.19 8.53 -10.36
N SER A 194 11.11 7.77 -10.51
CA SER A 194 11.12 6.31 -10.41
C SER A 194 12.07 5.68 -11.43
N VAL A 195 12.77 4.63 -11.03
CA VAL A 195 13.69 3.88 -11.88
C VAL A 195 13.01 2.57 -12.27
N VAL A 196 13.07 2.25 -13.57
CA VAL A 196 12.56 0.98 -14.11
C VAL A 196 13.75 0.06 -14.37
N LYS A 197 13.71 -1.15 -13.81
CA LYS A 197 14.69 -2.20 -14.04
C LYS A 197 13.99 -3.40 -14.67
N SER A 198 14.62 -4.04 -15.63
CA SER A 198 14.16 -5.34 -16.15
C SER A 198 15.14 -6.42 -15.72
N ASN A 199 14.61 -7.49 -15.14
CA ASN A 199 15.38 -8.68 -14.77
C ASN A 199 15.05 -9.87 -15.71
N GLY A 200 14.73 -9.60 -16.97
CA GLY A 200 14.29 -10.61 -17.93
C GLY A 200 12.81 -10.92 -17.77
N SER A 201 12.41 -11.65 -16.72
CA SER A 201 11.02 -12.05 -16.49
C SER A 201 10.17 -11.02 -15.73
N ASN A 202 10.81 -10.12 -14.98
CA ASN A 202 10.14 -9.14 -14.13
C ASN A 202 10.53 -7.71 -14.51
N ILE A 203 9.54 -6.84 -14.68
CA ILE A 203 9.74 -5.40 -14.65
C ILE A 203 9.60 -4.93 -13.20
N ILE A 204 10.63 -4.24 -12.72
CA ILE A 204 10.71 -3.74 -11.35
C ILE A 204 10.71 -2.22 -11.40
N TYR A 205 9.73 -1.60 -10.76
CA TYR A 205 9.62 -0.15 -10.60
C TYR A 205 10.03 0.22 -9.18
N GLU A 206 11.04 1.07 -9.05
CA GLU A 206 11.62 1.46 -7.77
C GLU A 206 11.64 2.98 -7.59
N ASN A 207 11.38 3.43 -6.37
CA ASN A 207 11.66 4.81 -5.95
C ASN A 207 12.27 4.79 -4.55
N SER A 208 12.94 5.87 -4.15
CA SER A 208 13.53 6.04 -2.83
C SER A 208 13.02 7.32 -2.19
N ILE A 209 12.40 7.18 -1.02
CA ILE A 209 12.10 8.30 -0.13
C ILE A 209 13.35 8.56 0.70
N LYS A 210 13.84 9.78 0.65
CA LYS A 210 15.07 10.20 1.31
C LYS A 210 14.90 11.56 1.98
N THR A 211 15.66 11.79 3.05
CA THR A 211 15.79 13.10 3.68
C THR A 211 16.42 14.09 2.69
N GLN A 212 15.94 15.33 2.68
CA GLN A 212 16.57 16.42 1.96
C GLN A 212 18.05 16.56 2.38
N ASN A 213 18.90 16.89 1.41
CA ASN A 213 20.34 16.90 1.58
C ASN A 213 20.77 17.85 2.72
N SER A 214 21.59 17.36 3.65
CA SER A 214 22.00 18.04 4.89
C SER A 214 22.70 19.39 4.64
N SER A 215 23.15 19.65 3.41
CA SER A 215 23.72 20.92 2.97
C SER A 215 22.73 22.09 2.98
N ASN A 216 21.42 21.82 2.90
CA ASN A 216 20.37 22.85 2.95
C ASN A 216 19.93 23.21 4.38
N PHE A 217 20.25 22.38 5.37
CA PHE A 217 19.89 22.60 6.78
C PHE A 217 21.01 23.28 7.60
N GLY A 218 22.13 23.65 6.95
CA GLY A 218 23.28 24.29 7.58
C GLY A 218 24.36 23.31 8.07
N ILE A 219 25.35 23.82 8.82
CA ILE A 219 26.56 23.07 9.23
C ILE A 219 26.27 22.00 10.31
N ILE A 220 25.15 22.11 11.03
CA ILE A 220 24.75 21.19 12.10
C ILE A 220 23.34 20.69 11.82
N THR A 221 23.20 19.41 11.48
CA THR A 221 21.91 18.68 11.47
C THR A 221 21.86 17.78 12.70
N ARG A 222 20.70 17.76 13.38
CA ARG A 222 20.40 16.85 14.51
C ARG A 222 19.38 15.78 14.14
N HIS A 223 19.00 15.68 12.87
CA HIS A 223 18.03 14.72 12.36
C HIS A 223 18.75 13.53 11.74
N GLU A 224 18.18 12.34 11.91
CA GLU A 224 18.71 11.15 11.26
C GLU A 224 18.34 11.13 9.76
N ASP A 225 19.31 10.73 8.94
CA ASP A 225 19.07 10.50 7.52
C ASP A 225 18.28 9.20 7.35
N ALA A 226 17.09 9.30 6.76
CA ALA A 226 16.23 8.17 6.47
C ALA A 226 16.27 7.86 4.98
N GLN A 227 16.37 6.59 4.63
CA GLN A 227 16.18 6.10 3.27
C GLN A 227 15.21 4.93 3.28
N VAL A 228 14.07 5.10 2.62
CA VAL A 228 13.02 4.09 2.49
C VAL A 228 12.84 3.77 1.01
N GLN A 229 12.89 2.49 0.65
CA GLN A 229 12.72 2.05 -0.73
C GLN A 229 11.29 1.58 -0.99
N LEU A 230 10.71 2.05 -2.08
CA LEU A 230 9.47 1.53 -2.65
C LEU A 230 9.83 0.68 -3.86
N SER A 231 9.37 -0.57 -3.91
CA SER A 231 9.56 -1.45 -5.06
C SER A 231 8.27 -2.18 -5.40
N CYS A 232 7.98 -2.30 -6.69
CA CYS A 232 6.88 -3.06 -7.26
C CYS A 232 7.39 -3.95 -8.37
N HIS A 233 6.96 -5.21 -8.41
CA HIS A 233 7.32 -6.17 -9.45
C HIS A 233 6.08 -6.51 -10.27
N ILE A 234 6.26 -6.52 -11.59
CA ILE A 234 5.26 -6.98 -12.56
C ILE A 234 5.90 -8.14 -13.32
N GLU A 235 5.26 -9.30 -13.26
CA GLU A 235 5.63 -10.45 -14.09
C GLU A 235 5.26 -10.13 -15.54
N GLN A 236 6.22 -10.21 -16.44
CA GLN A 236 5.94 -10.09 -17.87
C GLN A 236 5.22 -11.36 -18.34
N PRO A 237 4.20 -11.25 -19.22
CA PRO A 237 3.66 -12.42 -19.91
C PRO A 237 4.75 -13.04 -20.80
N ASP A 238 4.75 -14.37 -20.94
CA ASP A 238 5.69 -15.09 -21.81
C ASP A 238 5.52 -14.64 -23.27
N THR A 239 6.38 -13.73 -23.73
CA THR A 239 6.48 -13.31 -25.13
C THR A 239 7.47 -14.21 -25.89
N GLN A 240 6.97 -15.00 -26.85
CA GLN A 240 7.80 -15.73 -27.80
C GLN A 240 7.80 -15.03 -29.16
N SER A 241 8.97 -14.53 -29.59
CA SER A 241 9.15 -13.96 -30.93
C SER A 241 9.42 -15.07 -31.94
N VAL A 242 8.48 -15.32 -32.85
CA VAL A 242 8.65 -16.31 -33.93
C VAL A 242 8.95 -15.58 -35.24
N GLY A 243 10.19 -15.68 -35.71
CA GLY A 243 10.60 -15.09 -36.99
C GLY A 243 10.01 -15.82 -38.19
N SER A 244 9.82 -15.09 -39.30
CA SER A 244 9.36 -15.67 -40.57
C SER A 244 10.34 -16.75 -41.06
N GLY A 245 9.90 -18.02 -41.01
CA GLY A 245 10.69 -19.19 -41.39
C GLY A 245 11.20 -20.05 -40.22
N SER A 246 10.97 -19.64 -38.97
CA SER A 246 11.27 -20.47 -37.79
C SER A 246 10.23 -21.60 -37.65
N LYS A 247 10.70 -22.86 -37.62
CA LYS A 247 9.87 -24.03 -37.26
C LYS A 247 10.00 -24.28 -35.76
N THR A 248 9.33 -23.45 -34.96
CA THR A 248 9.20 -23.66 -33.52
C THR A 248 7.77 -24.11 -33.24
N ASP A 249 7.63 -25.37 -32.79
CA ASP A 249 6.36 -25.89 -32.30
C ASP A 249 6.18 -25.37 -30.86
N MET A 250 5.00 -24.82 -30.57
CA MET A 250 4.64 -24.27 -29.25
C MET A 250 3.47 -25.08 -28.68
N GLU A 251 3.59 -25.57 -27.45
CA GLU A 251 2.50 -26.22 -26.72
C GLU A 251 1.68 -25.15 -25.99
N ILE A 252 0.37 -25.08 -26.29
CA ILE A 252 -0.54 -24.06 -25.76
C ILE A 252 -1.83 -24.76 -25.33
N GLU A 253 -2.37 -24.39 -24.17
CA GLU A 253 -3.61 -24.99 -23.65
C GLU A 253 -4.84 -24.47 -24.41
N VAL A 254 -5.87 -25.32 -24.55
CA VAL A 254 -7.17 -24.91 -25.09
C VAL A 254 -7.79 -23.85 -24.19
N ASP A 255 -8.49 -22.88 -24.78
CA ASP A 255 -9.09 -21.70 -24.14
C ASP A 255 -8.09 -20.67 -23.57
N GLN A 256 -6.78 -20.95 -23.59
CA GLN A 256 -5.76 -19.97 -23.24
C GLN A 256 -5.83 -18.77 -24.20
N ARG A 257 -5.84 -17.54 -23.65
CA ARG A 257 -5.91 -16.31 -24.44
C ARG A 257 -4.55 -15.97 -25.03
N LEU A 258 -4.47 -15.89 -26.35
CA LEU A 258 -3.29 -15.46 -27.08
C LEU A 258 -3.41 -14.01 -27.54
N TYR A 259 -2.26 -13.34 -27.56
CA TYR A 259 -2.07 -12.01 -28.12
C TYR A 259 -1.04 -12.12 -29.25
N LEU A 260 -1.39 -11.64 -30.44
CA LEU A 260 -0.52 -11.54 -31.60
C LEU A 260 -0.25 -10.08 -31.91
N GLU A 261 1.04 -9.77 -32.02
CA GLU A 261 1.58 -8.50 -32.48
C GLU A 261 2.46 -8.76 -33.70
N LEU A 262 2.37 -7.91 -34.71
CA LEU A 262 3.25 -7.99 -35.88
C LEU A 262 4.42 -7.02 -35.72
N ALA A 263 5.64 -7.55 -35.83
CA ALA A 263 6.87 -6.76 -35.89
C ALA A 263 7.52 -6.89 -37.27
N ALA A 264 8.06 -5.81 -37.80
CA ALA A 264 8.80 -5.78 -39.07
C ALA A 264 10.19 -5.17 -38.86
N ASP A 265 11.23 -5.90 -39.26
CA ASP A 265 12.60 -5.40 -39.23
C ASP A 265 12.86 -4.39 -40.35
N GLY A 266 13.45 -3.24 -40.00
CA GLY A 266 13.87 -2.21 -40.97
C GLY A 266 12.76 -1.29 -41.47
N LEU A 267 11.61 -1.24 -40.79
CA LEU A 267 10.54 -0.31 -41.08
C LEU A 267 10.73 1.02 -40.34
N ASP A 268 10.50 2.16 -41.00
CA ASP A 268 10.38 3.44 -40.30
C ASP A 268 8.94 3.58 -39.78
N GLU A 269 8.76 3.31 -38.49
CA GLU A 269 7.47 3.32 -37.78
C GLU A 269 6.73 4.66 -37.86
N LYS A 270 7.42 5.76 -38.22
CA LYS A 270 6.78 7.07 -38.42
C LYS A 270 6.09 7.18 -39.78
N LEU A 271 6.63 6.52 -40.80
CA LEU A 271 6.14 6.60 -42.18
C LEU A 271 5.19 5.46 -42.54
N LEU A 272 5.43 4.28 -41.96
CA LEU A 272 4.79 3.04 -42.35
C LEU A 272 4.29 2.28 -41.12
N SER A 273 3.08 1.74 -41.20
CA SER A 273 2.50 0.86 -40.19
C SER A 273 2.06 -0.45 -40.82
N LEU A 274 2.34 -1.56 -40.15
CA LEU A 274 1.93 -2.88 -40.60
C LEU A 274 0.59 -3.23 -39.95
N VAL A 275 -0.37 -3.71 -40.73
CA VAL A 275 -1.70 -4.00 -40.20
C VAL A 275 -2.24 -5.33 -40.71
N LEU A 276 -2.95 -6.05 -39.84
CA LEU A 276 -3.59 -7.32 -40.18
C LEU A 276 -4.91 -7.06 -40.92
N ASP A 277 -5.08 -7.67 -42.10
CA ASP A 277 -6.32 -7.63 -42.90
C ASP A 277 -7.25 -8.80 -42.54
N SER A 278 -6.67 -10.00 -42.46
CA SER A 278 -7.40 -11.22 -42.13
C SER A 278 -6.47 -12.27 -41.53
N CYS A 279 -6.99 -13.05 -40.60
CA CYS A 279 -6.27 -14.17 -39.98
C CYS A 279 -7.16 -15.40 -39.93
N TRP A 280 -6.58 -16.55 -40.21
CA TRP A 280 -7.26 -17.83 -40.15
C TRP A 280 -6.33 -18.93 -39.67
N ALA A 281 -6.91 -20.00 -39.12
CA ALA A 281 -6.17 -21.19 -38.74
C ALA A 281 -6.51 -22.39 -39.63
N THR A 282 -5.54 -23.30 -39.78
CA THR A 282 -5.69 -24.59 -40.47
C THR A 282 -5.11 -25.72 -39.63
N PRO A 283 -5.60 -26.97 -39.77
CA PRO A 283 -5.03 -28.15 -39.10
C PRO A 283 -3.74 -28.65 -39.76
N GLU A 284 -3.38 -28.10 -40.92
CA GLU A 284 -2.20 -28.47 -41.72
C GLU A 284 -1.34 -27.22 -41.99
N PRO A 285 -0.02 -27.37 -42.27
CA PRO A 285 0.86 -26.24 -42.56
C PRO A 285 0.45 -25.38 -43.76
N SER A 286 -0.43 -25.88 -44.63
CA SER A 286 -0.84 -25.19 -45.85
C SER A 286 -1.89 -24.10 -45.55
N PRO A 287 -1.65 -22.82 -45.91
CA PRO A 287 -2.65 -21.76 -45.79
C PRO A 287 -3.89 -21.98 -46.68
N LYS A 288 -3.79 -22.90 -47.65
CA LYS A 288 -4.84 -23.22 -48.63
C LYS A 288 -5.65 -24.47 -48.26
N SER A 289 -5.53 -24.97 -47.03
CA SER A 289 -6.31 -26.12 -46.56
C SER A 289 -7.81 -25.88 -46.74
N SER A 290 -8.57 -26.93 -47.02
CA SER A 290 -10.03 -26.86 -47.20
C SER A 290 -10.77 -26.60 -45.89
N LEU A 291 -10.19 -27.00 -44.76
CA LEU A 291 -10.69 -26.69 -43.42
C LEU A 291 -9.98 -25.44 -42.90
N LYS A 292 -10.75 -24.37 -42.68
CA LYS A 292 -10.25 -23.10 -42.15
C LYS A 292 -11.17 -22.58 -41.06
N TYR A 293 -10.59 -21.95 -40.04
CA TYR A 293 -11.31 -21.19 -39.02
C TYR A 293 -10.91 -19.73 -39.09
N GLY A 294 -11.85 -18.84 -39.38
CA GLY A 294 -11.62 -17.39 -39.41
C GLY A 294 -11.45 -16.84 -38.00
N ILE A 295 -10.31 -16.19 -37.73
CA ILE A 295 -10.04 -15.51 -36.46
C ILE A 295 -10.39 -14.03 -36.58
N VAL A 296 -10.11 -13.43 -37.75
CA VAL A 296 -10.54 -12.09 -38.13
C VAL A 296 -11.25 -12.17 -39.46
N GLU A 297 -12.56 -11.87 -39.47
CA GLU A 297 -13.36 -11.73 -40.69
C GLU A 297 -13.50 -10.24 -41.01
N GLU A 298 -12.67 -9.75 -41.94
CA GLU A 298 -12.64 -8.40 -42.51
C GLU A 298 -12.59 -7.23 -41.51
N GLY A 299 -11.38 -6.79 -41.19
CA GLY A 299 -11.16 -5.57 -40.41
C GLY A 299 -9.67 -5.31 -40.18
N LEU A 300 -9.27 -4.06 -40.38
CA LEU A 300 -7.91 -3.57 -40.17
C LEU A 300 -7.60 -3.55 -38.66
N SER A 301 -6.76 -4.45 -38.15
CA SER A 301 -6.38 -4.51 -36.72
C SER A 301 -4.86 -4.46 -36.52
N VAL A 302 -4.41 -3.63 -35.58
CA VAL A 302 -2.99 -3.51 -35.21
C VAL A 302 -2.60 -4.60 -34.21
N ASP A 303 -3.49 -4.91 -33.26
CA ASP A 303 -3.32 -5.96 -32.27
C ASP A 303 -4.43 -7.02 -32.40
N LEU A 304 -4.09 -8.30 -32.30
CA LEU A 304 -5.06 -9.40 -32.36
C LEU A 304 -5.04 -10.21 -31.06
N SER A 305 -6.21 -10.49 -30.48
CA SER A 305 -6.32 -11.47 -29.40
C SER A 305 -7.46 -12.46 -29.62
N PHE A 306 -7.21 -13.73 -29.31
CA PHE A 306 -8.21 -14.81 -29.42
C PHE A 306 -7.93 -15.91 -28.40
N SER A 307 -8.96 -16.70 -28.08
CA SER A 307 -8.82 -17.89 -27.24
C SER A 307 -8.40 -19.08 -28.09
N MET A 308 -7.39 -19.82 -27.64
CA MET A 308 -6.88 -20.99 -28.32
C MET A 308 -7.94 -22.08 -28.44
N PHE A 309 -7.89 -22.82 -29.54
CA PHE A 309 -8.82 -23.90 -29.84
C PHE A 309 -8.08 -25.08 -30.49
N GLN A 310 -8.75 -26.21 -30.60
CA GLN A 310 -8.24 -27.36 -31.34
C GLN A 310 -9.23 -27.75 -32.45
N PHE A 311 -8.70 -28.19 -33.59
CA PHE A 311 -9.54 -28.85 -34.60
C PHE A 311 -9.93 -30.24 -34.09
N THR A 312 -11.16 -30.67 -34.37
CA THR A 312 -11.61 -32.04 -34.04
C THR A 312 -10.94 -33.13 -34.87
N SER A 313 -9.96 -32.77 -35.71
CA SER A 313 -9.15 -33.69 -36.52
C SER A 313 -8.01 -34.28 -35.66
N ARG A 314 -7.54 -35.49 -35.97
CA ARG A 314 -6.62 -36.26 -35.11
C ARG A 314 -5.23 -35.65 -34.87
N SER A 315 -4.78 -34.70 -35.69
CA SER A 315 -3.58 -33.91 -35.40
C SER A 315 -4.01 -32.69 -34.59
N GLY A 316 -3.69 -32.65 -33.29
CA GLY A 316 -3.96 -31.50 -32.41
C GLY A 316 -3.18 -30.22 -32.77
N ASN A 317 -2.53 -30.18 -33.94
CA ASN A 317 -1.75 -29.05 -34.40
C ASN A 317 -2.67 -27.98 -35.01
N VAL A 318 -2.33 -26.72 -34.74
CA VAL A 318 -3.01 -25.55 -35.28
C VAL A 318 -1.97 -24.66 -35.93
N TYR A 319 -2.16 -24.35 -37.21
CA TYR A 319 -1.29 -23.46 -37.97
C TYR A 319 -2.02 -22.14 -38.21
N LEU A 320 -1.43 -21.04 -37.74
CA LEU A 320 -1.96 -19.69 -37.91
C LEU A 320 -1.44 -19.07 -39.21
N HIS A 321 -2.33 -18.42 -39.96
CA HIS A 321 -1.99 -17.68 -41.17
C HIS A 321 -2.65 -16.32 -41.09
N CYS A 322 -1.91 -15.28 -41.45
CA CYS A 322 -2.42 -13.92 -41.50
C CYS A 322 -1.99 -13.25 -42.80
N GLN A 323 -2.89 -12.46 -43.36
CA GLN A 323 -2.59 -11.50 -44.42
C GLN A 323 -2.36 -10.13 -43.76
N ALA A 324 -1.20 -9.54 -44.04
CA ALA A 324 -0.82 -8.23 -43.54
C ALA A 324 -0.59 -7.26 -44.70
N THR A 325 -0.96 -6.00 -44.50
CA THR A 325 -0.85 -4.92 -45.47
C THR A 325 -0.05 -3.77 -44.86
N LEU A 326 0.82 -3.16 -45.67
CA LEU A 326 1.61 -2.00 -45.28
C LEU A 326 0.80 -0.72 -45.51
N CYS A 327 0.58 0.07 -44.48
CA CYS A 327 -0.12 1.35 -44.53
C CYS A 327 0.89 2.51 -44.49
N VAL A 328 0.68 3.54 -45.31
CA VAL A 328 1.45 4.79 -45.27
C VAL A 328 0.71 5.79 -44.39
N ASN A 329 1.36 6.31 -43.35
CA ASN A 329 0.71 7.12 -42.34
C ASN A 329 0.29 8.53 -42.83
N GLU A 330 0.81 9.00 -43.97
CA GLU A 330 0.55 10.36 -44.50
C GLU A 330 -0.78 10.51 -45.28
N GLU A 331 -1.41 9.42 -45.76
CA GLU A 331 -2.57 9.50 -46.69
C GLU A 331 -3.96 9.28 -46.04
N GLY A 332 -4.06 9.14 -44.72
CA GLY A 332 -5.33 8.99 -44.00
C GLY A 332 -5.26 7.97 -42.87
N PRO A 333 -6.32 7.84 -42.05
CA PRO A 333 -6.25 7.00 -40.85
C PRO A 333 -6.11 5.53 -41.23
N CYS A 334 -5.02 4.90 -40.79
CA CYS A 334 -4.85 3.44 -40.73
C CYS A 334 -5.76 2.79 -39.65
N ALA A 335 -6.92 3.42 -39.36
CA ALA A 335 -7.94 2.93 -38.46
C ALA A 335 -9.08 2.31 -39.28
N PRO A 336 -9.61 1.15 -38.88
CA PRO A 336 -10.69 0.49 -39.60
C PRO A 336 -11.89 1.43 -39.73
N LYS A 337 -12.34 1.68 -40.96
CA LYS A 337 -13.67 2.26 -41.20
C LYS A 337 -14.70 1.18 -40.91
N CYS A 338 -15.15 1.12 -39.66
CA CYS A 338 -16.34 0.36 -39.28
C CYS A 338 -17.58 1.07 -39.86
N ASP A 339 -17.82 0.92 -41.16
CA ASP A 339 -19.10 1.31 -41.75
C ASP A 339 -20.18 0.39 -41.18
N ASN A 340 -21.13 0.97 -40.45
CA ASN A 340 -22.31 0.28 -39.91
C ASN A 340 -23.19 -0.25 -41.06
N VAL A 341 -22.82 -1.38 -41.65
CA VAL A 341 -23.55 -2.02 -42.74
C VAL A 341 -24.14 -3.33 -42.22
N PHE A 342 -25.42 -3.23 -41.84
CA PHE A 342 -26.40 -4.30 -41.61
C PHE A 342 -26.01 -5.43 -40.66
N ARG A 343 -26.45 -5.30 -39.39
CA ARG A 343 -26.82 -6.45 -38.54
C ARG A 343 -27.80 -7.35 -39.32
N ARG A 344 -27.31 -8.42 -39.97
CA ARG A 344 -28.18 -9.51 -40.41
C ARG A 344 -28.82 -10.15 -39.18
N ARG A 345 -30.14 -10.02 -39.05
CA ARG A 345 -30.94 -10.80 -38.09
C ARG A 345 -30.64 -12.28 -38.31
N ARG A 346 -30.12 -12.96 -37.29
CA ARG A 346 -30.11 -14.42 -37.25
C ARG A 346 -31.57 -14.87 -37.13
N SER A 347 -32.08 -15.56 -38.14
CA SER A 347 -33.32 -16.32 -38.04
C SER A 347 -33.08 -17.52 -37.13
N VAL A 348 -33.85 -17.62 -36.06
CA VAL A 348 -33.96 -18.85 -35.25
C VAL A 348 -34.85 -19.80 -36.05
N SER A 349 -34.29 -20.93 -36.51
CA SER A 349 -35.07 -22.06 -36.99
C SER A 349 -35.32 -23.03 -35.84
N HIS A 350 -36.59 -23.44 -35.74
CA HIS A 350 -37.14 -24.42 -34.81
C HIS A 350 -36.52 -25.81 -34.91
#